data_AF-A0A838K0R5-F1
#
_entry.id   AF-A0A838K0R5-F1
#
_cell.length_a   1.000
_cell.length_b   1.000
_cell.length_c   1.000
_cell.angle_alpha   90.00
_cell.angle_beta   90.00
_cell.angle_gamma   90.00
#
_symmetry.space_group_name_H-M   'P 1'
#
loop_
_entity.id
_entity.type
_entity.pdbx_description
1 polymer ?
#
loop_
_entity_poly.entity_id
_entity_poly.type
_entity_poly.pdbx_seq_one_letter_code
_entity_poly.pdbx_strand_id
1 'polypeptide(L)'
;MHSIATPSARHVATRSLVLIVGLIAALIITSAAGLTAAARASEPNPQPADAPKAAIIVGPTHGSTADFLVEGELFATQAEAAGMDVVRVFHPRATWKNVKDAARDANLVVYLGHGNGWPSPYAPFQENTKNGFGLNAVEGGSSSSVTYYGGNWVRDGLRLAPGAVVILYGACYAAGIGEAHLPVPSRTVAIERVDNFASGFLDAEVGAAAVFAFWTKQWVDFAAELMTPGQTMEDIIRTPSALPGWTASGWVGTNPTYADSVRTPGARMLLDHHVTKSYSRAVSGNLDMTTDAWLAEEPSDGSPADEVAPEITDLAGVPAADTFAAGEYAPPAFTPNGDGLSD
;
A
#
# COMPACT_ATOMS: atom_id res chain seq x y z
N MET A 1 13.91 2.81 -66.27
CA MET A 1 15.31 3.23 -66.07
C MET A 1 15.57 3.07 -64.58
N HIS A 2 16.12 1.94 -64.12
CA HIS A 2 17.56 1.75 -63.84
C HIS A 2 18.10 2.90 -62.95
N SER A 3 18.19 2.80 -61.62
CA SER A 3 18.92 1.84 -60.73
C SER A 3 20.35 2.32 -60.37
N ILE A 4 20.86 1.83 -59.24
CA ILE A 4 22.26 1.83 -58.73
C ILE A 4 22.63 2.84 -57.62
N ALA A 5 22.51 2.34 -56.38
CA ALA A 5 23.53 2.21 -55.32
C ALA A 5 24.42 3.39 -54.82
N THR A 6 24.46 3.47 -53.48
CA THR A 6 25.55 3.91 -52.59
C THR A 6 26.79 2.97 -52.67
N PRO A 7 27.91 3.16 -51.91
CA PRO A 7 28.38 4.29 -51.09
C PRO A 7 29.82 4.74 -51.45
N SER A 8 30.41 5.72 -50.72
CA SER A 8 31.86 5.70 -50.46
C SER A 8 32.24 6.52 -49.21
N ALA A 9 33.25 6.04 -48.48
CA ALA A 9 33.93 6.74 -47.40
C ALA A 9 35.44 6.74 -47.68
N ARG A 10 36.16 7.80 -47.27
CA ARG A 10 37.59 7.83 -46.80
C ARG A 10 38.21 9.23 -46.93
N HIS A 11 39.40 9.37 -46.31
CA HIS A 11 40.41 10.44 -46.46
C HIS A 11 40.17 11.70 -45.59
N VAL A 12 41.16 12.28 -44.86
CA VAL A 12 42.61 12.01 -44.64
C VAL A 12 42.97 12.26 -43.16
N ALA A 13 44.08 11.68 -42.65
CA ALA A 13 44.66 11.97 -41.34
C ALA A 13 45.99 12.77 -41.43
N THR A 14 46.17 13.79 -40.58
CA THR A 14 47.45 14.48 -40.33
C THR A 14 47.41 15.11 -38.93
N ARG A 15 47.98 14.51 -37.87
CA ARG A 15 49.39 14.61 -37.41
C ARG A 15 49.99 16.03 -37.34
N SER A 16 50.24 16.50 -36.12
CA SER A 16 51.52 17.09 -35.69
C SER A 16 51.65 17.11 -34.15
N LEU A 17 52.89 17.10 -33.66
CA LEU A 17 53.29 16.75 -32.29
C LEU A 17 54.48 17.63 -31.89
N VAL A 18 54.50 18.17 -30.66
CA VAL A 18 55.68 18.82 -30.07
C VAL A 18 55.86 18.34 -28.62
N LEU A 19 57.10 18.05 -28.21
CA LEU A 19 57.47 17.32 -27.00
C LEU A 19 58.57 18.03 -26.18
N ILE A 20 58.36 18.11 -24.85
CA ILE A 20 59.32 17.83 -23.74
C ILE A 20 60.49 18.82 -23.41
N VAL A 21 60.89 18.74 -22.12
CA VAL A 21 62.08 19.27 -21.37
C VAL A 21 61.80 20.59 -20.64
N GLY A 22 62.13 20.86 -19.35
CA GLY A 22 62.76 20.15 -18.21
C GLY A 22 63.16 21.21 -17.12
N LEU A 23 63.60 20.94 -15.88
CA LEU A 23 63.78 19.72 -15.06
C LEU A 23 63.90 20.12 -13.54
N ILE A 24 63.51 19.23 -12.62
CA ILE A 24 63.82 19.10 -11.16
C ILE A 24 64.71 20.17 -10.46
N ALA A 25 64.22 20.69 -9.31
CA ALA A 25 65.05 21.13 -8.18
C ALA A 25 64.39 20.70 -6.85
N ALA A 26 65.19 20.28 -5.86
CA ALA A 26 64.71 19.62 -4.64
C ALA A 26 64.58 20.58 -3.45
N LEU A 27 63.65 20.28 -2.53
CA LEU A 27 63.75 20.72 -1.13
C LEU A 27 63.14 19.66 -0.19
N ILE A 28 64.00 19.06 0.64
CA ILE A 28 63.60 18.22 1.77
C ILE A 28 63.45 19.13 2.98
N ILE A 29 62.26 19.22 3.56
CA ILE A 29 62.07 19.70 4.94
C ILE A 29 61.20 18.68 5.68
N THR A 30 61.72 18.23 6.82
CA THR A 30 61.08 17.30 7.74
C THR A 30 59.96 17.95 8.54
N SER A 31 58.81 17.29 8.63
CA SER A 31 57.82 17.51 9.68
C SER A 31 57.25 16.17 10.15
N ALA A 32 57.84 15.64 11.22
CA ALA A 32 57.19 14.61 12.02
C ALA A 32 56.08 15.27 12.86
N ALA A 33 54.82 14.96 12.57
CA ALA A 33 53.68 15.48 13.31
C ALA A 33 52.61 14.39 13.52
N GLY A 34 52.50 13.95 14.77
CA GLY A 34 51.32 13.30 15.38
C GLY A 34 50.55 12.26 14.56
N LEU A 35 50.88 10.97 14.74
CA LEU A 35 49.83 9.94 14.71
C LEU A 35 48.95 10.10 15.96
N THR A 36 47.92 10.94 15.86
CA THR A 36 46.71 10.78 16.66
C THR A 36 45.65 10.17 15.77
N ALA A 37 45.69 8.85 15.65
CA ALA A 37 44.56 8.08 15.13
C ALA A 37 43.43 8.20 16.16
N ALA A 38 42.61 9.25 16.02
CA ALA A 38 41.32 9.27 16.66
C ALA A 38 40.55 8.04 16.14
N ALA A 39 40.29 7.10 17.04
CA ALA A 39 39.39 6.00 16.77
C ALA A 39 37.99 6.60 16.58
N ARG A 40 37.69 7.03 15.35
CA ARG A 40 36.30 7.04 14.90
C ARG A 40 35.84 5.60 15.06
N ALA A 41 34.90 5.40 15.98
CA ALA A 41 34.09 4.20 15.93
C ALA A 41 33.62 4.08 14.48
N SER A 42 33.89 2.94 13.86
CA SER A 42 33.23 2.61 12.61
C SER A 42 31.75 2.56 12.94
N GLU A 43 31.00 3.61 12.59
CA GLU A 43 29.55 3.49 12.54
C GLU A 43 29.26 2.26 11.69
N PRO A 44 28.37 1.36 12.15
CA PRO A 44 28.04 0.18 11.38
C PRO A 44 27.58 0.66 10.01
N ASN A 45 28.37 0.34 8.98
CA ASN A 45 28.04 0.70 7.61
C ASN A 45 26.62 0.16 7.37
N PRO A 46 25.61 1.02 7.13
CA PRO A 46 24.23 0.56 7.08
C PRO A 46 24.17 -0.57 6.08
N GLN A 47 23.79 -1.75 6.57
CA GLN A 47 23.52 -2.88 5.71
C GLN A 47 22.44 -2.42 4.74
N PRO A 48 22.57 -2.65 3.42
CA PRO A 48 21.51 -2.29 2.50
C PRO A 48 20.22 -2.90 3.03
N ALA A 49 19.20 -2.07 3.28
CA ALA A 49 17.88 -2.59 3.60
C ALA A 49 17.47 -3.50 2.44
N ASP A 50 16.88 -4.65 2.75
CA ASP A 50 16.35 -5.52 1.71
C ASP A 50 15.29 -4.74 0.91
N ALA A 51 15.24 -4.98 -0.40
CA ALA A 51 14.35 -4.24 -1.29
C ALA A 51 12.88 -4.45 -0.87
N PRO A 52 12.07 -3.38 -0.68
CA PRO A 52 10.68 -3.53 -0.30
C PRO A 52 9.93 -4.43 -1.29
N LYS A 53 9.16 -5.37 -0.77
CA LYS A 53 8.45 -6.36 -1.59
C LYS A 53 7.09 -5.84 -2.02
N ALA A 54 6.79 -5.97 -3.31
CA ALA A 54 5.50 -5.61 -3.90
C ALA A 54 4.79 -6.82 -4.54
N ALA A 55 3.58 -7.12 -4.08
CA ALA A 55 2.70 -8.13 -4.67
C ALA A 55 1.66 -7.46 -5.59
N ILE A 56 1.79 -7.65 -6.89
CA ILE A 56 0.87 -7.06 -7.89
C ILE A 56 -0.07 -8.15 -8.39
N ILE A 57 -1.37 -7.97 -8.15
CA ILE A 57 -2.41 -8.99 -8.33
C ILE A 57 -3.43 -8.49 -9.36
N VAL A 58 -3.70 -9.30 -10.39
CA VAL A 58 -4.74 -9.02 -11.39
C VAL A 58 -5.75 -10.15 -11.42
N GLY A 59 -6.97 -9.91 -10.93
CA GLY A 59 -8.08 -10.85 -10.95
C GLY A 59 -8.83 -10.89 -12.30
N PRO A 60 -9.67 -11.92 -12.52
CA PRO A 60 -10.61 -11.95 -13.65
C PRO A 60 -11.66 -10.82 -13.54
N THR A 61 -11.89 -10.08 -14.64
CA THR A 61 -12.86 -8.97 -14.72
C THR A 61 -13.74 -9.00 -15.97
N HIS A 62 -14.14 -10.20 -16.41
CA HIS A 62 -14.86 -10.42 -17.67
C HIS A 62 -14.13 -9.74 -18.86
N GLY A 63 -14.81 -8.82 -19.55
CA GLY A 63 -14.28 -8.12 -20.74
C GLY A 63 -13.13 -7.16 -20.45
N SER A 64 -12.99 -6.65 -19.22
CA SER A 64 -11.94 -5.70 -18.84
C SER A 64 -10.63 -6.36 -18.39
N THR A 65 -10.55 -7.69 -18.43
CA THR A 65 -9.38 -8.44 -17.92
C THR A 65 -8.11 -8.10 -18.68
N ALA A 66 -8.19 -7.87 -20.01
CA ALA A 66 -7.05 -7.48 -20.82
C ALA A 66 -6.50 -6.10 -20.41
N ASP A 67 -7.38 -5.12 -20.18
CA ASP A 67 -6.98 -3.77 -19.73
C ASP A 67 -6.34 -3.84 -18.33
N PHE A 68 -6.92 -4.62 -17.42
CA PHE A 68 -6.41 -4.78 -16.05
C PHE A 68 -5.05 -5.51 -16.02
N LEU A 69 -4.76 -6.38 -16.98
CA LEU A 69 -3.43 -6.99 -17.15
C LEU A 69 -2.40 -5.96 -17.62
N VAL A 70 -2.77 -5.03 -18.52
CA VAL A 70 -1.89 -3.93 -18.96
C VAL A 70 -1.62 -2.96 -17.81
N GLU A 71 -2.64 -2.56 -17.05
CA GLU A 71 -2.47 -1.69 -15.88
C GLU A 71 -1.69 -2.38 -14.74
N GLY A 72 -1.89 -3.69 -14.54
CA GLY A 72 -1.10 -4.46 -13.57
C GLY A 72 0.38 -4.54 -13.95
N GLU A 73 0.70 -4.74 -15.23
CA GLU A 73 2.08 -4.74 -15.70
C GLU A 73 2.72 -3.34 -15.60
N LEU A 74 1.94 -2.27 -15.76
CA LEU A 74 2.40 -0.89 -15.50
C LEU A 74 2.78 -0.71 -14.02
N PHE A 75 1.90 -1.06 -13.08
CA PHE A 75 2.21 -1.02 -11.64
C PHE A 75 3.45 -1.85 -11.28
N ALA A 76 3.59 -3.04 -11.87
CA ALA A 76 4.75 -3.90 -11.65
C ALA A 76 6.05 -3.27 -12.17
N THR A 77 6.03 -2.70 -13.38
CA THR A 77 7.18 -2.00 -13.97
C THR A 77 7.56 -0.76 -13.16
N GLN A 78 6.59 -0.03 -12.62
CA GLN A 78 6.81 1.13 -11.76
C GLN A 78 7.47 0.73 -10.42
N ALA A 79 6.98 -0.33 -9.78
CA ALA A 79 7.58 -0.90 -8.58
C ALA A 79 9.02 -1.39 -8.82
N GLU A 80 9.29 -2.09 -9.92
CA GLU A 80 10.65 -2.50 -10.32
C GLU A 80 11.57 -1.29 -10.55
N ALA A 81 11.08 -0.23 -11.22
CA ALA A 81 11.82 1.00 -11.47
C ALA A 81 12.10 1.80 -10.18
N ALA A 82 11.22 1.68 -9.18
CA ALA A 82 11.37 2.25 -7.83
C ALA A 82 12.31 1.40 -6.92
N GLY A 83 12.74 0.22 -7.38
CA GLY A 83 13.70 -0.64 -6.68
C GLY A 83 13.09 -1.74 -5.80
N MET A 84 11.81 -2.06 -5.97
CA MET A 84 11.09 -3.10 -5.21
C MET A 84 11.35 -4.52 -5.76
N ASP A 85 11.22 -5.55 -4.91
CA ASP A 85 11.12 -6.95 -5.36
C ASP A 85 9.65 -7.28 -5.73
N VAL A 86 9.39 -7.61 -7.00
CA VAL A 86 8.03 -7.61 -7.55
C VAL A 86 7.50 -9.00 -7.90
N VAL A 87 6.47 -9.42 -7.19
CA VAL A 87 5.75 -10.69 -7.42
C VAL A 87 4.45 -10.44 -8.19
N ARG A 88 4.39 -10.88 -9.45
CA ARG A 88 3.20 -10.78 -10.32
C ARG A 88 2.27 -11.99 -10.19
N VAL A 89 1.06 -11.79 -9.67
CA VAL A 89 -0.01 -12.79 -9.54
C VAL A 89 -1.19 -12.42 -10.43
N PHE A 90 -1.03 -12.66 -11.74
CA PHE A 90 -1.97 -12.22 -12.75
C PHE A 90 -2.88 -13.35 -13.24
N HIS A 91 -4.08 -12.99 -13.67
CA HIS A 91 -5.00 -13.85 -14.39
C HIS A 91 -4.30 -14.57 -15.57
N PRO A 92 -4.50 -15.89 -15.78
CA PRO A 92 -5.44 -16.78 -15.10
C PRO A 92 -4.84 -17.53 -13.89
N ARG A 93 -3.70 -17.08 -13.35
CA ARG A 93 -3.02 -17.69 -12.19
C ARG A 93 -3.34 -17.00 -10.86
N ALA A 94 -4.19 -15.98 -10.87
CA ALA A 94 -4.58 -15.22 -9.67
C ALA A 94 -5.59 -15.99 -8.80
N THR A 95 -5.16 -17.12 -8.26
CA THR A 95 -5.92 -17.94 -7.30
C THR A 95 -5.64 -17.47 -5.87
N TRP A 96 -6.52 -17.78 -4.93
CA TRP A 96 -6.33 -17.44 -3.51
C TRP A 96 -5.00 -17.93 -2.92
N LYS A 97 -4.59 -19.16 -3.26
CA LYS A 97 -3.29 -19.71 -2.83
C LYS A 97 -2.15 -18.83 -3.33
N ASN A 98 -2.11 -18.53 -4.62
CA ASN A 98 -1.02 -17.77 -5.23
C ASN A 98 -1.00 -16.32 -4.74
N VAL A 99 -2.17 -15.71 -4.47
CA VAL A 99 -2.29 -14.39 -3.85
C VAL A 99 -1.72 -14.39 -2.43
N LYS A 100 -2.12 -15.35 -1.60
CA LYS A 100 -1.60 -15.47 -0.22
C LYS A 100 -0.09 -15.68 -0.18
N ASP A 101 0.44 -16.55 -1.04
CA ASP A 101 1.87 -16.83 -1.08
C ASP A 101 2.70 -15.61 -1.56
N ALA A 102 2.16 -14.80 -2.48
CA ALA A 102 2.82 -13.58 -2.95
C ALA A 102 2.73 -12.42 -1.95
N ALA A 103 1.56 -12.21 -1.35
CA ALA A 103 1.30 -11.13 -0.41
C ALA A 103 1.97 -11.32 0.95
N ARG A 104 2.39 -12.56 1.29
CA ARG A 104 3.18 -12.84 2.49
C ARG A 104 4.37 -11.89 2.60
N ASP A 105 4.48 -11.17 3.70
CA ASP A 105 5.60 -10.27 4.02
C ASP A 105 5.82 -9.19 2.92
N ALA A 106 4.75 -8.75 2.23
CA ALA A 106 4.83 -7.69 1.23
C ALA A 106 4.57 -6.30 1.86
N ASN A 107 5.45 -5.33 1.58
CA ASN A 107 5.30 -3.93 1.99
C ASN A 107 4.26 -3.18 1.14
N LEU A 108 4.06 -3.61 -0.11
CA LEU A 108 3.06 -3.09 -1.04
C LEU A 108 2.21 -4.23 -1.62
N VAL A 109 0.88 -4.10 -1.56
CA VAL A 109 -0.04 -5.00 -2.28
C VAL A 109 -0.91 -4.17 -3.21
N VAL A 110 -0.82 -4.42 -4.52
CA VAL A 110 -1.70 -3.78 -5.52
C VAL A 110 -2.67 -4.82 -6.06
N TYR A 111 -3.96 -4.57 -5.96
CA TYR A 111 -5.00 -5.44 -6.49
C TYR A 111 -5.85 -4.74 -7.54
N LEU A 112 -5.84 -5.27 -8.76
CA LEU A 112 -6.72 -4.88 -9.86
C LEU A 112 -7.74 -6.01 -10.08
N GLY A 113 -9.03 -5.78 -9.81
CA GLY A 113 -10.03 -6.81 -10.07
C GLY A 113 -11.44 -6.49 -9.59
N HIS A 114 -12.32 -7.51 -9.61
CA HIS A 114 -13.68 -7.38 -9.10
C HIS A 114 -13.71 -7.22 -7.58
N GLY A 115 -14.29 -6.13 -7.11
CA GLY A 115 -14.71 -5.98 -5.73
C GLY A 115 -16.15 -6.47 -5.53
N ASN A 116 -16.47 -6.82 -4.30
CA ASN A 116 -17.83 -7.10 -3.85
C ASN A 116 -18.07 -6.32 -2.54
N GLY A 117 -17.89 -5.00 -2.57
CA GLY A 117 -17.99 -4.20 -1.36
C GLY A 117 -19.40 -4.11 -0.77
N TRP A 118 -19.51 -3.64 0.47
CA TRP A 118 -20.78 -3.41 1.16
C TRP A 118 -20.78 -2.03 1.86
N PRO A 119 -21.89 -1.25 1.86
CA PRO A 119 -23.20 -1.51 1.23
C PRO A 119 -23.22 -1.63 -0.29
N SER A 120 -23.92 -2.65 -0.80
CA SER A 120 -24.21 -2.85 -2.22
C SER A 120 -25.67 -3.28 -2.42
N PRO A 121 -26.29 -3.06 -3.60
CA PRO A 121 -27.67 -3.49 -3.90
C PRO A 121 -27.79 -5.02 -4.11
N TYR A 122 -26.69 -5.75 -3.97
CA TYR A 122 -26.61 -7.20 -4.15
C TYR A 122 -26.90 -7.93 -2.82
N ALA A 123 -26.59 -9.22 -2.78
CA ALA A 123 -26.81 -10.08 -1.62
C ALA A 123 -26.36 -9.43 -0.29
N PRO A 124 -27.07 -9.69 0.83
CA PRO A 124 -26.82 -9.08 2.14
C PRO A 124 -25.37 -9.14 2.63
N PHE A 125 -25.06 -8.31 3.61
CA PHE A 125 -23.76 -8.30 4.26
C PHE A 125 -23.38 -9.67 4.84
N GLN A 126 -22.17 -10.11 4.52
CA GLN A 126 -21.42 -11.17 5.21
C GLN A 126 -19.95 -11.08 4.75
N GLU A 127 -19.01 -11.46 5.62
CA GLU A 127 -17.58 -11.23 5.38
C GLU A 127 -16.87 -12.38 4.63
N ASN A 128 -17.58 -13.45 4.27
CA ASN A 128 -16.99 -14.55 3.50
C ASN A 128 -16.78 -14.17 2.02
N THR A 129 -17.61 -13.29 1.45
CA THR A 129 -17.46 -12.83 0.06
C THR A 129 -17.51 -11.32 -0.13
N LYS A 130 -17.91 -10.51 0.87
CA LYS A 130 -17.84 -9.05 0.78
C LYS A 130 -16.46 -8.54 1.17
N ASN A 131 -16.06 -7.36 0.66
CA ASN A 131 -14.91 -6.59 1.17
C ASN A 131 -13.56 -7.33 1.06
N GLY A 132 -13.20 -7.73 -0.16
CA GLY A 132 -11.97 -8.48 -0.42
C GLY A 132 -11.78 -8.71 -1.92
N PHE A 133 -11.19 -9.84 -2.29
CA PHE A 133 -10.72 -10.11 -3.66
C PHE A 133 -11.72 -10.93 -4.49
N GLY A 134 -11.97 -10.51 -5.74
CA GLY A 134 -12.48 -11.38 -6.82
C GLY A 134 -11.31 -12.02 -7.59
N LEU A 135 -11.15 -13.33 -7.44
CA LEU A 135 -10.00 -14.10 -7.92
C LEU A 135 -10.40 -15.24 -8.87
N ASN A 136 -9.43 -15.84 -9.55
CA ASN A 136 -9.63 -17.07 -10.31
C ASN A 136 -10.05 -18.20 -9.36
N ALA A 137 -11.18 -18.85 -9.65
CA ALA A 137 -11.66 -20.04 -8.91
C ALA A 137 -10.64 -21.19 -8.94
N VAL A 138 -9.99 -21.37 -10.10
CA VAL A 138 -8.90 -22.32 -10.36
C VAL A 138 -7.90 -21.70 -11.33
N GLU A 139 -6.65 -22.16 -11.29
CA GLU A 139 -5.62 -21.74 -12.25
C GLU A 139 -6.03 -22.14 -13.68
N GLY A 140 -5.82 -21.25 -14.64
CA GLY A 140 -6.28 -21.43 -16.03
C GLY A 140 -7.77 -21.17 -16.23
N GLY A 141 -8.51 -20.77 -15.19
CA GLY A 141 -9.93 -20.44 -15.29
C GLY A 141 -10.24 -19.21 -16.16
N SER A 142 -11.43 -19.19 -16.76
CA SER A 142 -11.95 -18.09 -17.60
C SER A 142 -11.91 -16.72 -16.91
N SER A 143 -11.79 -15.64 -17.68
CA SER A 143 -11.97 -14.26 -17.22
C SER A 143 -13.36 -13.97 -16.66
N SER A 144 -14.34 -14.86 -16.89
CA SER A 144 -15.67 -14.82 -16.28
C SER A 144 -15.86 -15.71 -15.05
N SER A 145 -14.84 -16.47 -14.64
CA SER A 145 -14.90 -17.43 -13.52
C SER A 145 -14.29 -16.83 -12.25
N VAL A 146 -15.08 -15.99 -11.60
CA VAL A 146 -14.70 -15.25 -10.38
C VAL A 146 -15.13 -16.03 -9.13
N THR A 147 -14.23 -16.19 -8.16
CA THR A 147 -14.56 -16.55 -6.78
C THR A 147 -14.19 -15.40 -5.86
N TYR A 148 -15.09 -15.06 -4.94
CA TYR A 148 -14.93 -13.94 -4.03
C TYR A 148 -14.43 -14.40 -2.66
N TYR A 149 -13.32 -13.82 -2.23
CA TYR A 149 -12.64 -14.05 -0.95
C TYR A 149 -12.77 -12.77 -0.14
N GLY A 150 -13.78 -12.72 0.73
CA GLY A 150 -14.14 -11.53 1.50
C GLY A 150 -13.25 -11.26 2.72
N GLY A 151 -13.62 -10.25 3.52
CA GLY A 151 -12.87 -9.77 4.69
C GLY A 151 -12.40 -10.86 5.66
N ASN A 152 -13.19 -11.91 5.89
CA ASN A 152 -12.77 -13.06 6.70
C ASN A 152 -11.55 -13.77 6.11
N TRP A 153 -11.57 -14.04 4.79
CA TRP A 153 -10.41 -14.64 4.11
C TRP A 153 -9.19 -13.73 4.16
N VAL A 154 -9.38 -12.41 4.07
CA VAL A 154 -8.28 -11.43 4.20
C VAL A 154 -7.63 -11.56 5.58
N ARG A 155 -8.41 -11.50 6.67
CA ARG A 155 -7.92 -11.64 8.06
C ARG A 155 -7.31 -13.01 8.36
N ASP A 156 -7.97 -14.09 7.98
CA ASP A 156 -7.53 -15.46 8.26
C ASP A 156 -6.30 -15.87 7.42
N GLY A 157 -6.04 -15.17 6.31
CA GLY A 157 -5.13 -15.64 5.28
C GLY A 157 -3.94 -14.76 4.96
N LEU A 158 -4.06 -13.44 5.02
CA LEU A 158 -2.95 -12.53 4.67
C LEU A 158 -2.10 -12.21 5.91
N ARG A 159 -0.78 -12.15 5.72
CA ARG A 159 0.20 -11.65 6.69
C ARG A 159 1.18 -10.80 5.88
N LEU A 160 0.96 -9.49 5.84
CA LEU A 160 1.79 -8.54 5.10
C LEU A 160 3.03 -8.16 5.93
N ALA A 161 3.92 -7.34 5.38
CA ALA A 161 4.92 -6.68 6.22
C ALA A 161 4.22 -5.70 7.20
N PRO A 162 4.77 -5.45 8.39
CA PRO A 162 4.25 -4.41 9.27
C PRO A 162 4.26 -3.05 8.56
N GLY A 163 3.21 -2.25 8.77
CA GLY A 163 3.09 -0.95 8.11
C GLY A 163 2.64 -1.00 6.65
N ALA A 164 2.34 -2.18 6.08
CA ALA A 164 2.14 -2.34 4.64
C ALA A 164 1.05 -1.43 4.04
N VAL A 165 1.22 -1.11 2.75
CA VAL A 165 0.28 -0.31 1.96
C VAL A 165 -0.46 -1.22 0.98
N VAL A 166 -1.79 -1.10 0.97
CA VAL A 166 -2.67 -1.81 0.03
C VAL A 166 -3.29 -0.80 -0.94
N ILE A 167 -3.27 -1.11 -2.24
CA ILE A 167 -3.92 -0.33 -3.30
C ILE A 167 -4.98 -1.19 -3.97
N LEU A 168 -6.24 -0.82 -3.83
CA LEU A 168 -7.40 -1.47 -4.42
C LEU A 168 -7.86 -0.71 -5.66
N TYR A 169 -7.86 -1.35 -6.82
CA TYR A 169 -8.12 -0.73 -8.10
C TYR A 169 -9.26 -1.44 -8.85
N GLY A 170 -10.28 -0.67 -9.28
CA GLY A 170 -11.46 -1.21 -9.96
C GLY A 170 -12.37 -2.06 -9.07
N ALA A 171 -11.99 -2.27 -7.81
CA ALA A 171 -12.75 -3.05 -6.84
C ALA A 171 -14.09 -2.34 -6.53
N CYS A 172 -15.19 -2.87 -7.10
CA CYS A 172 -16.53 -2.30 -6.94
C CYS A 172 -16.84 -1.97 -5.47
N TYR A 173 -17.29 -0.73 -5.28
CA TYR A 173 -17.63 -0.09 -4.00
C TYR A 173 -16.45 0.26 -3.07
N ALA A 174 -15.22 -0.21 -3.28
CA ALA A 174 -14.09 0.00 -2.35
C ALA A 174 -13.76 1.48 -2.09
N ALA A 175 -13.88 2.34 -3.12
CA ALA A 175 -13.63 3.79 -3.00
C ALA A 175 -14.83 4.59 -2.46
N GLY A 176 -15.98 3.96 -2.22
CA GLY A 176 -17.23 4.59 -1.79
C GLY A 176 -18.26 4.82 -2.92
N ILE A 177 -17.81 4.95 -4.18
CA ILE A 177 -18.69 5.14 -5.36
C ILE A 177 -19.74 4.02 -5.51
N GLY A 178 -20.88 4.34 -6.13
CA GLY A 178 -21.81 3.35 -6.69
C GLY A 178 -21.47 2.96 -8.13
N GLU A 179 -22.18 1.98 -8.68
CA GLU A 179 -22.07 1.65 -10.11
C GLU A 179 -22.60 2.79 -11.00
N ALA A 180 -22.10 2.87 -12.24
CA ALA A 180 -22.35 3.99 -13.15
C ALA A 180 -23.84 4.22 -13.53
N HIS A 181 -24.69 3.21 -13.33
CA HIS A 181 -26.14 3.25 -13.57
C HIS A 181 -26.98 3.35 -12.29
N LEU A 182 -26.35 3.48 -11.13
CA LEU A 182 -27.03 3.68 -9.84
C LEU A 182 -26.96 5.16 -9.42
N PRO A 183 -27.87 5.62 -8.53
CA PRO A 183 -27.76 6.94 -7.94
C PRO A 183 -26.41 7.14 -7.23
N VAL A 184 -25.92 8.38 -7.26
CA VAL A 184 -24.78 8.80 -6.44
C VAL A 184 -25.06 8.49 -4.96
N PRO A 185 -24.19 7.76 -4.25
CA PRO A 185 -24.42 7.41 -2.86
C PRO A 185 -24.38 8.65 -1.95
N SER A 186 -25.07 8.57 -0.81
CA SER A 186 -24.91 9.57 0.24
C SER A 186 -23.50 9.48 0.85
N ARG A 187 -23.05 10.58 1.47
CA ARG A 187 -21.76 10.63 2.19
C ARG A 187 -21.63 9.49 3.20
N THR A 188 -22.68 9.20 3.96
CA THR A 188 -22.73 8.10 4.93
C THR A 188 -22.52 6.73 4.27
N VAL A 189 -23.21 6.44 3.16
CA VAL A 189 -23.04 5.16 2.45
C VAL A 189 -21.64 5.03 1.84
N ALA A 190 -21.04 6.14 1.38
CA ALA A 190 -19.69 6.13 0.85
C ALA A 190 -18.63 5.88 1.94
N ILE A 191 -18.77 6.52 3.12
CA ILE A 191 -17.93 6.25 4.29
C ILE A 191 -18.07 4.79 4.71
N GLU A 192 -19.31 4.29 4.89
CA GLU A 192 -19.57 2.91 5.31
C GLU A 192 -18.95 1.89 4.35
N ARG A 193 -18.97 2.17 3.03
CA ARG A 193 -18.30 1.34 2.01
C ARG A 193 -16.79 1.29 2.15
N VAL A 194 -16.16 2.45 2.29
CA VAL A 194 -14.70 2.57 2.41
C VAL A 194 -14.22 1.87 3.68
N ASP A 195 -14.88 2.14 4.80
CA ASP A 195 -14.58 1.55 6.11
C ASP A 195 -14.70 0.02 6.08
N ASN A 196 -15.85 -0.48 5.60
CA ASN A 196 -16.10 -1.90 5.48
C ASN A 196 -15.08 -2.61 4.57
N PHE A 197 -14.68 -1.99 3.44
CA PHE A 197 -13.71 -2.61 2.52
C PHE A 197 -12.30 -2.63 3.09
N ALA A 198 -11.86 -1.54 3.74
CA ALA A 198 -10.52 -1.45 4.31
C ALA A 198 -10.35 -2.34 5.57
N SER A 199 -11.40 -2.53 6.37
CA SER A 199 -11.33 -3.19 7.69
C SER A 199 -10.80 -4.64 7.72
N GLY A 200 -10.77 -5.35 6.59
CA GLY A 200 -10.14 -6.66 6.51
C GLY A 200 -8.62 -6.60 6.35
N PHE A 201 -8.11 -5.52 5.75
CA PHE A 201 -6.68 -5.30 5.47
C PHE A 201 -5.99 -4.54 6.62
N LEU A 202 -6.69 -3.57 7.21
CA LEU A 202 -6.27 -2.81 8.39
C LEU A 202 -6.40 -3.61 9.70
N ASP A 203 -6.62 -4.92 9.61
CA ASP A 203 -6.58 -5.81 10.77
C ASP A 203 -5.11 -5.94 11.24
N ALA A 204 -4.89 -5.86 12.55
CA ALA A 204 -3.55 -5.88 13.13
C ALA A 204 -2.77 -7.17 12.81
N GLU A 205 -3.46 -8.32 12.62
CA GLU A 205 -2.80 -9.54 12.19
C GLU A 205 -2.45 -9.53 10.69
N VAL A 206 -3.16 -8.76 9.86
CA VAL A 206 -2.86 -8.62 8.43
C VAL A 206 -1.73 -7.63 8.19
N GLY A 207 -1.65 -6.56 8.99
CA GLY A 207 -0.48 -5.67 9.08
C GLY A 207 -0.48 -4.45 8.15
N ALA A 208 -1.55 -4.18 7.39
CA ALA A 208 -1.61 -2.97 6.57
C ALA A 208 -1.86 -1.72 7.42
N ALA A 209 -1.01 -0.70 7.29
CA ALA A 209 -1.25 0.60 7.90
C ALA A 209 -2.17 1.50 7.06
N ALA A 210 -2.20 1.32 5.72
CA ALA A 210 -2.98 2.16 4.84
C ALA A 210 -3.58 1.38 3.66
N VAL A 211 -4.85 1.65 3.36
CA VAL A 211 -5.59 1.08 2.23
C VAL A 211 -6.09 2.21 1.34
N PHE A 212 -5.47 2.36 0.18
CA PHE A 212 -5.93 3.24 -0.90
C PHE A 212 -6.93 2.51 -1.78
N ALA A 213 -8.00 3.18 -2.21
CA ALA A 213 -9.03 2.60 -3.07
C ALA A 213 -9.41 3.55 -4.22
N PHE A 214 -9.37 3.04 -5.44
CA PHE A 214 -9.53 3.79 -6.68
C PHE A 214 -10.52 3.12 -7.64
N TRP A 215 -11.54 3.87 -8.07
CA TRP A 215 -12.49 3.41 -9.09
C TRP A 215 -11.97 3.57 -10.53
N THR A 216 -11.20 4.63 -10.78
CA THR A 216 -10.67 5.01 -12.10
C THR A 216 -9.16 4.93 -12.15
N LYS A 217 -8.59 4.87 -13.37
CA LYS A 217 -7.14 5.00 -13.59
C LYS A 217 -6.59 6.26 -12.93
N GLN A 218 -5.65 6.05 -12.02
CA GLN A 218 -4.85 7.12 -11.45
C GLN A 218 -3.60 7.31 -12.33
N TRP A 219 -3.21 8.56 -12.51
CA TRP A 219 -2.00 8.94 -13.24
C TRP A 219 -1.00 9.53 -12.23
N VAL A 220 -0.73 8.70 -11.23
CA VAL A 220 0.18 8.90 -10.10
C VAL A 220 1.01 7.63 -10.00
N ASP A 221 2.32 7.76 -9.89
CA ASP A 221 3.25 6.64 -9.73
C ASP A 221 3.37 6.30 -8.23
N PHE A 222 2.43 5.53 -7.71
CA PHE A 222 2.38 5.23 -6.27
C PHE A 222 3.64 4.52 -5.75
N ALA A 223 4.38 3.79 -6.61
CA ALA A 223 5.65 3.21 -6.21
C ALA A 223 6.72 4.30 -6.02
N ALA A 224 6.82 5.27 -6.94
CA ALA A 224 7.73 6.40 -6.80
C ALA A 224 7.37 7.36 -5.65
N GLU A 225 6.07 7.61 -5.43
CA GLU A 225 5.61 8.40 -4.26
C GLU A 225 5.96 7.67 -2.95
N LEU A 226 5.65 6.37 -2.81
CA LEU A 226 6.02 5.60 -1.60
C LEU A 226 7.52 5.55 -1.32
N MET A 227 8.37 5.61 -2.36
CA MET A 227 9.83 5.70 -2.22
C MET A 227 10.35 7.14 -2.03
N THR A 228 9.48 8.15 -1.99
CA THR A 228 9.86 9.57 -1.77
C THR A 228 9.85 9.89 -0.27
N PRO A 229 11.01 10.21 0.37
CA PRO A 229 11.11 10.41 1.81
C PRO A 229 10.19 11.52 2.36
N GLY A 230 9.71 11.35 3.59
CA GLY A 230 8.95 12.34 4.36
C GLY A 230 7.52 12.64 3.88
N GLN A 231 6.99 11.96 2.86
CA GLN A 231 5.58 12.09 2.47
C GLN A 231 4.68 11.33 3.45
N THR A 232 3.51 11.87 3.82
CA THR A 232 2.47 11.12 4.54
C THR A 232 1.55 10.36 3.57
N MET A 233 0.82 9.35 4.06
CA MET A 233 -0.23 8.69 3.26
C MET A 233 -1.33 9.68 2.82
N GLU A 234 -1.61 10.71 3.61
CA GLU A 234 -2.49 11.83 3.22
C GLU A 234 -1.90 12.66 2.06
N ASP A 235 -0.59 12.93 2.04
CA ASP A 235 0.06 13.63 0.92
C ASP A 235 0.01 12.82 -0.37
N ILE A 236 0.22 11.51 -0.30
CA ILE A 236 0.21 10.60 -1.47
C ILE A 236 -1.18 10.54 -2.12
N ILE A 237 -2.28 10.48 -1.34
CA ILE A 237 -3.63 10.61 -1.94
C ILE A 237 -3.94 12.04 -2.43
N ARG A 238 -3.15 13.04 -2.03
CA ARG A 238 -3.26 14.41 -2.53
C ARG A 238 -2.41 14.68 -3.77
N THR A 239 -1.59 13.72 -4.23
CA THR A 239 -0.82 13.87 -5.46
C THR A 239 -1.76 14.13 -6.65
N PRO A 240 -1.57 15.26 -7.39
CA PRO A 240 -2.41 15.62 -8.53
C PRO A 240 -2.11 14.73 -9.74
N SER A 241 -3.03 14.73 -10.71
CA SER A 241 -2.85 13.97 -11.96
C SER A 241 -1.69 14.54 -12.76
N ALA A 242 -0.75 13.69 -13.18
CA ALA A 242 0.29 14.07 -14.15
C ALA A 242 -0.28 14.51 -15.53
N LEU A 243 -1.55 14.18 -15.81
CA LEU A 243 -2.27 14.66 -17.00
C LEU A 243 -3.21 15.83 -16.65
N PRO A 244 -2.95 17.05 -17.18
CA PRO A 244 -3.86 18.18 -17.05
C PRO A 244 -5.24 17.90 -17.66
N GLY A 245 -6.31 18.28 -16.95
CA GLY A 245 -7.69 18.16 -17.43
C GLY A 245 -8.40 16.83 -17.15
N TRP A 246 -7.69 15.79 -16.68
CA TRP A 246 -8.32 14.56 -16.17
C TRP A 246 -8.38 14.58 -14.64
N THR A 247 -9.34 15.32 -14.08
CA THR A 247 -9.47 15.53 -12.63
C THR A 247 -9.77 14.25 -11.85
N ALA A 248 -10.41 13.23 -12.45
CA ALA A 248 -10.67 11.94 -11.79
C ALA A 248 -9.46 10.97 -11.75
N SER A 249 -8.31 11.42 -12.27
CA SER A 249 -7.05 10.67 -12.33
C SER A 249 -5.99 11.14 -11.32
N GLY A 250 -6.38 12.09 -10.48
CA GLY A 250 -5.54 12.76 -9.50
C GLY A 250 -6.39 13.24 -8.33
N TRP A 251 -5.76 13.92 -7.39
CA TRP A 251 -6.47 14.67 -6.37
C TRP A 251 -7.37 15.77 -6.96
N VAL A 252 -8.62 15.81 -6.52
CA VAL A 252 -9.63 16.81 -6.89
C VAL A 252 -9.72 17.91 -5.83
N GLY A 253 -9.77 17.52 -4.55
CA GLY A 253 -9.70 18.43 -3.40
C GLY A 253 -10.86 19.42 -3.25
N THR A 254 -11.91 19.32 -4.07
CA THR A 254 -13.03 20.28 -4.03
C THR A 254 -13.93 20.11 -2.81
N ASN A 255 -14.05 18.88 -2.28
CA ASN A 255 -14.85 18.58 -1.09
C ASN A 255 -14.35 17.31 -0.38
N PRO A 256 -13.13 17.32 0.19
CA PRO A 256 -12.58 16.17 0.90
C PRO A 256 -13.45 15.80 2.10
N THR A 257 -13.69 14.52 2.28
CA THR A 257 -14.49 13.97 3.37
C THR A 257 -13.61 13.18 4.32
N TYR A 258 -13.48 13.68 5.54
CA TYR A 258 -12.92 12.95 6.67
C TYR A 258 -14.01 12.21 7.45
N ALA A 259 -13.64 11.04 7.97
CA ALA A 259 -14.38 10.27 8.96
C ALA A 259 -13.41 9.33 9.70
N ASP A 260 -13.70 9.01 10.95
CA ASP A 260 -12.99 7.97 11.68
C ASP A 260 -13.60 6.60 11.37
N SER A 261 -12.79 5.55 11.37
CA SER A 261 -13.25 4.17 11.18
C SER A 261 -14.03 3.69 12.39
N VAL A 262 -15.20 3.09 12.15
CA VAL A 262 -15.96 2.36 13.19
C VAL A 262 -15.68 0.86 13.17
N ARG A 263 -14.93 0.38 12.17
CA ARG A 263 -14.53 -1.01 11.99
C ARG A 263 -13.12 -1.31 12.52
N THR A 264 -12.23 -0.33 12.49
CA THR A 264 -10.83 -0.40 12.91
C THR A 264 -10.53 0.82 13.79
N PRO A 265 -10.63 0.73 15.12
CA PRO A 265 -10.33 1.84 16.02
C PRO A 265 -8.95 2.45 15.75
N GLY A 266 -8.85 3.78 15.81
CA GLY A 266 -7.62 4.54 15.50
C GLY A 266 -7.42 4.84 14.01
N ALA A 267 -7.99 4.05 13.09
CA ALA A 267 -7.89 4.33 11.66
C ALA A 267 -8.75 5.53 11.25
N ARG A 268 -8.20 6.40 10.40
CA ARG A 268 -8.87 7.56 9.81
C ARG A 268 -9.11 7.34 8.32
N MET A 269 -10.16 7.93 7.78
CA MET A 269 -10.50 7.88 6.35
C MET A 269 -10.47 9.26 5.72
N LEU A 270 -9.94 9.33 4.50
CA LEU A 270 -10.04 10.49 3.60
C LEU A 270 -10.63 10.05 2.26
N LEU A 271 -11.82 10.55 1.94
CA LEU A 271 -12.51 10.33 0.66
C LEU A 271 -12.46 11.61 -0.19
N ASP A 272 -11.98 11.51 -1.43
CA ASP A 272 -11.95 12.63 -2.37
C ASP A 272 -13.20 12.63 -3.27
N HIS A 273 -14.05 13.66 -3.09
CA HIS A 273 -15.32 13.75 -3.79
C HIS A 273 -15.21 14.53 -5.11
N HIS A 274 -15.22 13.79 -6.22
CA HIS A 274 -15.24 14.37 -7.56
C HIS A 274 -16.65 14.81 -7.98
N VAL A 275 -16.81 16.07 -8.39
CA VAL A 275 -18.12 16.68 -8.72
C VAL A 275 -19.01 15.90 -9.71
N THR A 276 -18.41 15.15 -10.65
CA THR A 276 -19.15 14.27 -11.59
C THR A 276 -18.87 12.77 -11.44
N LYS A 277 -18.01 12.36 -10.50
CA LYS A 277 -17.63 10.93 -10.29
C LYS A 277 -17.83 10.47 -8.85
N SER A 278 -18.35 11.34 -7.98
CA SER A 278 -18.57 11.08 -6.56
C SER A 278 -17.27 10.60 -5.88
N TYR A 279 -17.37 9.65 -4.95
CA TYR A 279 -16.26 9.12 -4.16
C TYR A 279 -15.45 8.09 -4.96
N SER A 280 -14.65 8.56 -5.93
CA SER A 280 -13.85 7.71 -6.83
C SER A 280 -12.44 7.39 -6.31
N ARG A 281 -11.98 8.08 -5.26
CA ARG A 281 -10.70 7.86 -4.57
C ARG A 281 -10.92 7.93 -3.05
N ALA A 282 -10.32 7.01 -2.31
CA ALA A 282 -10.28 7.04 -0.85
C ALA A 282 -8.95 6.46 -0.31
N VAL A 283 -8.58 6.84 0.91
CA VAL A 283 -7.57 6.16 1.73
C VAL A 283 -8.12 5.96 3.14
N SER A 284 -7.76 4.84 3.77
CA SER A 284 -8.15 4.48 5.14
C SER A 284 -6.95 3.94 5.89
N GLY A 285 -6.82 4.24 7.19
CA GLY A 285 -5.74 3.73 8.04
C GLY A 285 -5.01 4.84 8.80
N ASN A 286 -3.71 4.67 9.01
CA ASN A 286 -2.83 5.72 9.54
C ASN A 286 -2.49 6.72 8.41
N LEU A 287 -3.25 7.81 8.35
CA LEU A 287 -3.06 8.88 7.35
C LEU A 287 -1.76 9.67 7.56
N ASP A 288 -1.26 9.68 8.79
CA ASP A 288 -0.08 10.43 9.22
C ASP A 288 1.21 9.57 9.15
N MET A 289 1.10 8.28 8.79
CA MET A 289 2.27 7.41 8.53
C MET A 289 3.10 8.00 7.39
N THR A 290 4.41 8.16 7.63
CA THR A 290 5.35 8.62 6.61
C THR A 290 5.86 7.47 5.74
N THR A 291 6.35 7.80 4.55
CA THR A 291 7.09 6.88 3.69
C THR A 291 8.36 6.33 4.35
N ASP A 292 9.01 7.12 5.22
CA ASP A 292 10.16 6.65 6.01
C ASP A 292 9.74 5.58 7.03
N ALA A 293 8.58 5.73 7.69
CA ALA A 293 8.04 4.74 8.62
C ALA A 293 7.58 3.46 7.89
N TRP A 294 6.98 3.62 6.70
CA TRP A 294 6.63 2.50 5.82
C TRP A 294 7.87 1.71 5.35
N LEU A 295 8.95 2.39 4.97
CA LEU A 295 10.23 1.78 4.60
C LEU A 295 10.96 1.11 5.76
N ALA A 296 10.73 1.60 6.99
CA ALA A 296 11.28 1.01 8.21
C ALA A 296 10.45 -0.18 8.75
N GLU A 297 9.31 -0.50 8.13
CA GLU A 297 8.34 -1.50 8.61
C GLU A 297 7.87 -1.22 10.05
N GLU A 298 7.64 0.06 10.38
CA GLU A 298 7.14 0.43 11.70
C GLU A 298 5.69 -0.06 11.89
N PRO A 299 5.34 -0.66 13.05
CA PRO A 299 3.99 -1.13 13.33
C PRO A 299 2.94 -0.03 13.20
N SER A 300 1.77 -0.41 12.68
CA SER A 300 0.66 0.50 12.39
C SER A 300 -0.18 0.87 13.63
N ASP A 301 0.42 1.01 14.81
CA ASP A 301 -0.29 1.05 16.10
C ASP A 301 -1.26 2.24 16.28
N GLY A 302 -1.26 3.18 15.33
CA GLY A 302 -2.24 4.26 15.21
C GLY A 302 -2.20 5.26 16.37
N SER A 303 -1.20 5.12 17.23
CA SER A 303 -1.00 5.89 18.43
C SER A 303 0.17 6.84 18.16
N PRO A 304 0.12 8.12 18.57
CA PRO A 304 1.36 8.88 18.67
C PRO A 304 2.28 8.09 19.62
N ALA A 305 3.56 7.92 19.25
CA ALA A 305 4.50 7.07 19.98
C ALA A 305 4.37 7.27 21.50
N ASP A 306 3.79 6.28 22.17
CA ASP A 306 3.37 6.41 23.55
C ASP A 306 4.58 6.15 24.47
N GLU A 307 5.51 7.12 24.49
CA GLU A 307 6.70 7.11 25.36
C GLU A 307 6.34 7.06 26.86
N VAL A 308 5.04 7.21 27.19
CA VAL A 308 4.50 7.15 28.54
C VAL A 308 3.36 6.12 28.58
N ALA A 309 3.67 4.89 28.97
CA ALA A 309 2.65 3.88 29.25
C ALA A 309 1.55 4.46 30.16
N PRO A 310 0.26 4.28 29.84
CA PRO A 310 -0.82 4.99 30.52
C PRO A 310 -0.86 4.64 32.01
N GLU A 311 -0.69 5.65 32.87
CA GLU A 311 -0.87 5.48 34.30
C GLU A 311 -2.34 5.17 34.62
N ILE A 312 -2.60 4.01 35.21
CA ILE A 312 -3.88 3.71 35.86
C ILE A 312 -3.95 4.57 37.14
N THR A 313 -4.42 5.80 36.95
CA THR A 313 -4.53 6.81 38.01
C THR A 313 -5.70 6.56 38.96
N ASP A 314 -6.71 5.79 38.54
CA ASP A 314 -7.83 5.38 39.39
C ASP A 314 -8.43 4.04 38.90
N LEU A 315 -8.90 3.20 39.84
CA LEU A 315 -9.52 1.90 39.55
C LEU A 315 -10.91 1.82 40.20
N ALA A 316 -11.92 2.29 39.46
CA ALA A 316 -13.30 2.29 39.92
C ALA A 316 -14.02 0.97 39.60
N GLY A 317 -14.11 0.07 40.59
CA GLY A 317 -14.95 -1.12 40.50
C GLY A 317 -16.44 -0.78 40.49
N VAL A 318 -17.09 -0.84 39.33
CA VAL A 318 -18.56 -0.72 39.21
C VAL A 318 -19.19 -2.09 39.44
N PRO A 319 -20.01 -2.30 40.50
CA PRO A 319 -20.71 -3.56 40.67
C PRO A 319 -21.77 -3.73 39.57
N ALA A 320 -21.54 -4.69 38.67
CA ALA A 320 -22.55 -5.12 37.70
C ALA A 320 -23.75 -5.73 38.43
N ALA A 321 -24.96 -5.39 38.00
CA ALA A 321 -26.21 -5.75 38.68
C ALA A 321 -26.46 -7.26 38.81
N ASP A 322 -25.79 -8.08 38.00
CA ASP A 322 -25.91 -9.54 37.95
C ASP A 322 -24.65 -10.27 38.45
N THR A 323 -23.93 -9.70 39.43
CA THR A 323 -22.78 -10.37 40.07
C THR A 323 -23.25 -11.51 40.99
N PHE A 324 -23.28 -12.73 40.45
CA PHE A 324 -23.31 -13.94 41.27
C PHE A 324 -22.05 -13.99 42.15
N ALA A 325 -22.23 -14.14 43.46
CA ALA A 325 -21.10 -14.27 44.39
C ALA A 325 -20.28 -15.52 44.05
N ALA A 326 -19.03 -15.33 43.64
CA ALA A 326 -18.08 -16.42 43.47
C ALA A 326 -17.89 -17.17 44.79
N GLY A 327 -17.87 -18.50 44.74
CA GLY A 327 -17.63 -19.34 45.91
C GLY A 327 -16.27 -19.04 46.54
N GLU A 328 -16.18 -19.23 47.86
CA GLU A 328 -15.13 -18.76 48.80
C GLU A 328 -13.67 -19.19 48.51
N TYR A 329 -13.40 -19.84 47.38
CA TYR A 329 -12.11 -20.43 47.00
C TYR A 329 -11.64 -20.15 45.56
N ALA A 330 -12.36 -19.35 44.76
CA ALA A 330 -11.92 -18.96 43.42
C ALA A 330 -11.21 -17.59 43.45
N PRO A 331 -9.93 -17.47 43.01
CA PRO A 331 -9.33 -16.17 42.77
C PRO A 331 -10.04 -15.45 41.61
N PRO A 332 -10.09 -14.11 41.60
CA PRO A 332 -10.69 -13.37 40.49
C PRO A 332 -9.90 -13.64 39.20
N ALA A 333 -10.60 -14.17 38.19
CA ALA A 333 -10.07 -14.29 36.84
C ALA A 333 -10.26 -12.97 36.11
N PHE A 334 -9.19 -12.46 35.49
CA PHE A 334 -9.22 -11.29 34.63
C PHE A 334 -9.09 -11.78 33.19
N THR A 335 -10.11 -11.57 32.34
CA THR A 335 -10.04 -11.91 30.91
C THR A 335 -9.91 -10.62 30.10
N PRO A 336 -8.93 -10.47 29.19
CA PRO A 336 -8.63 -9.18 28.55
C PRO A 336 -9.80 -8.57 27.76
N ASN A 337 -10.71 -9.40 27.28
CA ASN A 337 -11.89 -9.03 26.50
C ASN A 337 -13.19 -8.94 27.33
N GLY A 338 -13.16 -9.31 28.62
CA GLY A 338 -14.31 -9.29 29.53
C GLY A 338 -15.39 -10.36 29.30
N ASP A 339 -15.14 -11.40 28.49
CA ASP A 339 -16.14 -12.44 28.19
C ASP A 339 -16.22 -13.60 29.22
N GLY A 340 -15.30 -13.65 30.19
CA GLY A 340 -15.22 -14.71 31.20
C GLY A 340 -14.59 -16.03 30.72
N LEU A 341 -13.98 -16.06 29.53
CA LEU A 341 -13.22 -17.18 28.99
C LEU A 341 -11.71 -16.92 29.09
N SER A 342 -10.94 -17.97 29.36
CA SER A 342 -9.47 -17.92 29.24
C SER A 342 -9.06 -18.20 27.80
N ASP A 343 -8.27 -17.30 27.24
CA ASP A 343 -7.49 -17.44 25.99
C ASP A 343 -6.24 -18.32 26.16
#